data_AF-A0A382UH52-F1
#
_entry.id   AF-A0A382UH52-F1
#
_cell.length_a   1.000
_cell.length_b   1.000
_cell.length_c   1.000
_cell.angle_alpha   90.00
_cell.angle_beta   90.00
_cell.angle_gamma   90.00
#
_symmetry.space_group_name_H-M   'P 1'
#
loop_
_entity.id
_entity.type
_entity.pdbx_description
1 polymer ?
#
loop_
_entity_poly.entity_id
_entity_poly.type
_entity_poly.pdbx_seq_one_letter_code
_entity_poly.pdbx_strand_id
1 'polypeptide(L)'
;LSANTSLPKVLRFQGDWTWYQGWNEPYRAYAQIYEESAILIVFSWITPILTILGLKGSKQRLRIFFAIITTIALLLSMGIHTPMNNVYLWLVKNIPLFWIIRSPWFKFGLITTLGFAVLSGLGAMNLASWLQRFRHQSPPGLWAHRQSIALVAIIVVTINLVYAFPVTTGQMFPSPETRKHLPSNQMRIPGYISDASTWFAQNVQDGRVAALPETTVWVDENGFVGSAPVLTQIGTTPIIYPFNTVHGSLVSATNARLNDIAYEAIYRTTTRRADEILKLMNVQYLNHETGIK
;
A
#
# COMPACT_ATOMS: atom_id res chain seq x y z
N LEU A 1 -14.62 -6.89 4.34
CA LEU A 1 -13.75 -6.20 3.35
C LEU A 1 -14.25 -4.80 2.91
N SER A 2 -15.49 -4.37 3.22
CA SER A 2 -15.98 -3.03 2.82
C SER A 2 -16.65 -2.23 3.93
N ALA A 3 -16.43 -2.56 5.21
CA ALA A 3 -17.04 -1.84 6.32
C ALA A 3 -16.65 -0.34 6.36
N ASN A 4 -15.50 0.00 5.78
CA ASN A 4 -14.92 1.33 5.82
C ASN A 4 -14.85 2.04 4.46
N THR A 5 -15.51 1.51 3.42
CA THR A 5 -15.53 2.09 2.08
C THR A 5 -16.84 2.84 1.80
N SER A 6 -17.31 3.61 2.80
CA SER A 6 -18.47 4.48 2.62
C SER A 6 -18.17 5.60 1.64
N LEU A 7 -19.21 6.18 1.02
CA LEU A 7 -19.04 7.22 0.01
C LEU A 7 -18.20 8.41 0.51
N PRO A 8 -18.42 8.98 1.71
CA PRO A 8 -17.57 10.05 2.23
C PRO A 8 -16.12 9.63 2.43
N LYS A 9 -15.86 8.41 2.93
CA LYS A 9 -14.50 7.90 3.14
C LYS A 9 -13.78 7.72 1.81
N VAL A 10 -14.44 7.13 0.83
CA VAL A 10 -13.94 6.95 -0.54
C VAL A 10 -13.61 8.30 -1.19
N LEU A 11 -14.51 9.30 -1.09
CA LEU A 11 -14.29 10.66 -1.61
C LEU A 11 -13.04 11.33 -1.00
N ARG A 12 -12.79 11.09 0.29
CA ARG A 12 -11.67 11.67 1.06
C ARG A 12 -10.36 10.87 0.94
N PHE A 13 -10.34 9.80 0.14
CA PHE A 13 -9.24 8.83 0.04
C PHE A 13 -8.91 8.07 1.33
N GLN A 14 -9.93 7.79 2.14
CA GLN A 14 -9.83 7.12 3.44
C GLN A 14 -10.52 5.74 3.41
N GLY A 15 -10.64 5.09 2.25
CA GLY A 15 -11.31 3.80 2.11
C GLY A 15 -10.48 2.59 2.56
N ASP A 16 -9.21 2.78 2.94
CA ASP A 16 -8.33 1.70 3.35
C ASP A 16 -8.72 1.20 4.75
N TRP A 17 -8.96 -0.11 4.86
CA TRP A 17 -9.33 -0.75 6.10
C TRP A 17 -8.24 -0.63 7.18
N THR A 18 -6.96 -0.49 6.80
CA THR A 18 -5.84 -0.36 7.75
C THR A 18 -5.89 0.93 8.57
N TRP A 19 -6.68 1.92 8.17
CA TRP A 19 -6.90 3.15 8.94
C TRP A 19 -7.72 2.91 10.19
N TYR A 20 -8.58 1.89 10.18
CA TYR A 20 -9.62 1.66 11.18
C TYR A 20 -9.40 0.38 11.99
N GLN A 21 -8.29 -0.32 11.74
CA GLN A 21 -7.96 -1.58 12.39
C GLN A 21 -6.57 -1.51 13.00
N GLY A 22 -6.30 -2.46 13.88
CA GLY A 22 -5.02 -2.60 14.56
C GLY A 22 -4.91 -3.94 15.26
N TRP A 23 -3.74 -4.19 15.82
CA TRP A 23 -3.48 -5.34 16.69
C TRP A 23 -2.69 -4.85 17.90
N ASN A 24 -3.38 -4.70 19.04
CA ASN A 24 -2.92 -4.01 20.26
C ASN A 24 -2.57 -2.51 20.08
N GLU A 25 -2.30 -2.07 18.85
CA GLU A 25 -2.12 -0.69 18.42
C GLU A 25 -2.61 -0.50 16.96
N PRO A 26 -2.89 0.73 16.50
CA PRO A 26 -3.38 0.97 15.12
C PRO A 26 -2.38 0.54 14.04
N TYR A 27 -2.86 -0.01 12.93
CA TYR A 27 -1.98 -0.31 11.79
C TYR A 27 -1.40 0.96 11.15
N ARG A 28 -2.14 2.07 11.18
CA ARG A 28 -1.68 3.40 10.73
C ARG A 28 -1.76 4.39 11.88
N ALA A 29 -0.63 4.71 12.51
CA ALA A 29 -0.56 5.58 13.69
C ALA A 29 -1.16 6.98 13.45
N TYR A 30 -1.07 7.50 12.22
CA TYR A 30 -1.59 8.82 11.86
C TYR A 30 -3.07 8.83 11.50
N ALA A 31 -3.73 7.68 11.31
CA ALA A 31 -5.07 7.62 10.71
C ALA A 31 -6.12 8.35 11.57
N GLN A 32 -6.05 8.22 12.89
CA GLN A 32 -6.96 8.86 13.83
C GLN A 32 -6.98 10.39 13.68
N ILE A 33 -5.82 11.01 13.39
CA ILE A 33 -5.71 12.47 13.24
C ILE A 33 -6.56 12.98 12.06
N TYR A 34 -6.76 12.19 11.01
CA TYR A 34 -7.61 12.54 9.87
C TYR A 34 -9.11 12.51 10.17
N GLU A 35 -9.51 11.85 11.26
CA GLU A 35 -10.88 11.77 11.75
C GLU A 35 -11.19 12.84 12.79
N GLU A 36 -10.19 13.27 13.56
CA GLU A 36 -10.37 14.21 14.68
C GLU A 36 -10.00 15.65 14.32
N SER A 37 -9.00 15.86 13.46
CA SER A 37 -8.53 17.21 13.11
C SER A 37 -9.49 17.90 12.15
N ALA A 38 -10.15 18.95 12.62
CA ALA A 38 -11.04 19.79 11.81
C ALA A 38 -10.33 20.33 10.54
N ILE A 39 -9.05 20.69 10.65
CA ILE A 39 -8.25 21.19 9.52
C ILE A 39 -8.07 20.09 8.46
N LEU A 40 -7.69 18.87 8.87
CA LEU A 40 -7.52 17.76 7.93
C LEU A 40 -8.85 17.30 7.32
N ILE A 41 -9.95 17.38 8.08
CA ILE A 41 -11.29 17.13 7.55
C ILE A 41 -11.60 18.14 6.45
N VAL A 42 -11.38 19.44 6.68
CA VAL A 42 -11.59 20.47 5.64
C VAL A 42 -10.69 20.22 4.43
N PHE A 43 -9.40 19.94 4.66
CA PHE A 43 -8.45 19.70 3.57
C PHE A 43 -8.81 18.48 2.72
N SER A 44 -9.35 17.42 3.33
CA SER A 44 -9.78 16.21 2.62
C SER A 44 -10.91 16.46 1.59
N TRP A 45 -11.66 17.55 1.75
CA TRP A 45 -12.75 17.93 0.83
C TRP A 45 -12.32 18.83 -0.32
N ILE A 46 -11.12 19.41 -0.27
CA ILE A 46 -10.64 20.32 -1.31
C ILE A 46 -10.61 19.63 -2.68
N THR A 47 -10.04 18.45 -2.76
CA THR A 47 -9.94 17.72 -4.04
C THR A 47 -11.32 17.30 -4.57
N PRO A 48 -12.24 16.71 -3.78
CA PRO A 48 -13.63 16.51 -4.20
C PRO A 48 -14.35 17.78 -4.68
N ILE A 49 -14.22 18.89 -3.96
CA ILE A 49 -14.86 20.16 -4.34
C ILE A 49 -14.29 20.68 -5.66
N LEU A 50 -12.96 20.65 -5.82
CA LEU A 50 -12.31 21.04 -7.07
C LEU A 50 -12.73 20.14 -8.23
N THR A 51 -12.88 18.83 -8.01
CA THR A 51 -13.40 17.89 -9.01
C THR A 51 -14.79 18.31 -9.50
N ILE A 52 -15.69 18.69 -8.59
CA ILE A 52 -17.04 19.19 -8.94
C ILE A 52 -16.95 20.51 -9.70
N LEU A 53 -16.12 21.45 -9.26
CA LEU A 53 -15.87 22.72 -9.97
C LEU A 53 -15.30 22.47 -11.37
N GLY A 54 -14.50 21.42 -11.53
CA GLY A 54 -13.92 20.95 -12.77
C GLY A 54 -14.91 20.42 -13.80
N LEU A 55 -16.18 20.24 -13.44
CA LEU A 55 -17.22 19.84 -14.40
C LEU A 55 -17.70 21.01 -15.28
N LYS A 56 -17.52 22.27 -14.83
CA LYS A 56 -18.01 23.46 -15.54
C LYS A 56 -16.99 24.01 -16.54
N GLY A 57 -17.45 24.52 -17.69
CA GLY A 57 -16.60 25.27 -18.64
C GLY A 57 -16.46 24.61 -19.99
N SER A 58 -15.55 25.14 -20.83
CA SER A 58 -15.29 24.65 -22.18
C SER A 58 -14.67 23.25 -22.18
N LYS A 59 -14.65 22.56 -23.33
CA LYS A 59 -14.20 21.15 -23.50
C LYS A 59 -15.12 20.12 -22.85
N GLN A 60 -16.43 20.27 -23.04
CA GLN A 60 -17.48 19.43 -22.45
C GLN A 60 -17.26 17.93 -22.64
N ARG A 61 -16.80 17.48 -23.82
CA ARG A 61 -16.54 16.05 -24.09
C ARG A 61 -15.50 15.44 -23.14
N LEU A 62 -14.37 16.12 -22.93
CA LEU A 62 -13.31 15.65 -22.04
C LEU A 62 -13.78 15.61 -20.58
N ARG A 63 -14.48 16.66 -20.14
CA ARG A 63 -15.01 16.75 -18.78
C ARG A 63 -16.04 15.65 -18.52
N ILE A 64 -16.97 15.43 -19.44
CA ILE A 64 -17.98 14.36 -19.34
C ILE A 64 -17.30 12.99 -19.30
N PHE A 65 -16.33 12.74 -20.17
CA PHE A 65 -15.59 11.46 -20.19
C PHE A 65 -14.96 11.15 -18.82
N PHE A 66 -14.19 12.10 -18.28
CA PHE A 66 -13.58 11.91 -16.96
C PHE A 66 -14.62 11.88 -15.85
N ALA A 67 -15.70 12.65 -15.92
CA ALA A 67 -16.77 12.62 -14.93
C ALA A 67 -17.44 11.25 -14.85
N ILE A 68 -17.76 10.65 -16.00
CA ILE A 68 -18.37 9.32 -16.07
C ILE A 68 -17.41 8.27 -15.50
N ILE A 69 -16.17 8.22 -15.98
CA ILE A 69 -15.19 7.22 -15.52
C ILE A 69 -14.90 7.38 -14.02
N THR A 70 -14.72 8.62 -13.55
CA THR A 70 -14.50 8.90 -12.12
C THR A 70 -15.68 8.44 -11.29
N THR A 71 -16.91 8.76 -11.71
CA THR A 71 -18.11 8.40 -10.96
C THR A 71 -18.29 6.90 -10.87
N ILE A 72 -18.12 6.19 -12.00
CA ILE A 72 -18.19 4.72 -12.04
C ILE A 72 -17.12 4.11 -11.14
N ALA A 73 -15.86 4.53 -11.29
CA ALA A 73 -14.76 4.02 -10.46
C ALA A 73 -14.95 4.31 -8.98
N LEU A 74 -15.42 5.50 -8.64
CA LEU A 74 -15.69 5.92 -7.27
C LEU A 74 -16.77 5.04 -6.64
N LEU A 75 -17.89 4.83 -7.34
CA LEU A 75 -18.95 3.93 -6.87
C LEU A 75 -18.45 2.48 -6.74
N LEU A 76 -17.73 1.96 -7.73
CA LEU A 76 -17.17 0.60 -7.65
C LEU A 76 -16.13 0.44 -6.53
N SER A 77 -15.39 1.49 -6.19
CA SER A 77 -14.42 1.48 -5.09
C SER A 77 -15.07 1.29 -3.71
N MET A 78 -16.38 1.57 -3.59
CA MET A 78 -17.15 1.31 -2.37
C MET A 78 -17.33 -0.19 -2.10
N GLY A 79 -17.18 -1.06 -3.12
CA GLY A 79 -17.36 -2.50 -2.97
C GLY A 79 -18.78 -2.87 -2.52
N ILE A 80 -18.87 -3.70 -1.48
CA ILE A 80 -20.17 -4.14 -0.93
C ILE A 80 -20.80 -3.13 0.06
N HIS A 81 -20.24 -1.93 0.20
CA HIS A 81 -20.84 -0.88 1.04
C HIS A 81 -22.07 -0.26 0.35
N THR A 82 -23.12 0.07 1.12
CA THR A 82 -24.30 0.81 0.63
C THR A 82 -23.91 2.15 -0.02
N PRO A 83 -24.48 2.54 -1.17
CA PRO A 83 -25.58 1.89 -1.90
C PRO A 83 -25.14 0.82 -2.91
N MET A 84 -23.84 0.57 -3.07
CA MET A 84 -23.31 -0.28 -4.14
C MET A 84 -23.37 -1.78 -3.85
N ASN A 85 -23.80 -2.20 -2.65
CA ASN A 85 -23.86 -3.60 -2.25
C ASN A 85 -24.50 -4.53 -3.31
N ASN A 86 -25.74 -4.24 -3.70
CA ASN A 86 -26.49 -5.09 -4.63
C ASN A 86 -25.84 -5.13 -6.02
N VAL A 87 -25.41 -3.96 -6.52
CA VAL A 87 -24.77 -3.83 -7.84
C VAL A 87 -23.43 -4.55 -7.83
N TYR A 88 -22.58 -4.32 -6.83
CA TYR A 88 -21.26 -4.93 -6.74
C TYR A 88 -21.35 -6.45 -6.60
N LEU A 89 -22.26 -6.95 -5.75
CA LEU A 89 -22.50 -8.39 -5.62
C LEU A 89 -23.06 -9.00 -6.90
N TRP A 90 -23.93 -8.28 -7.64
CA TRP A 90 -24.40 -8.72 -8.94
C TRP A 90 -23.23 -8.85 -9.93
N LEU A 91 -22.32 -7.86 -9.98
CA LEU A 91 -21.13 -7.91 -10.84
C LEU A 91 -20.24 -9.10 -10.48
N VAL A 92 -19.96 -9.33 -9.19
CA VAL A 92 -19.17 -10.48 -8.72
C VAL A 92 -19.78 -11.83 -9.13
N LYS A 93 -21.12 -11.94 -9.09
CA LYS A 93 -21.83 -13.19 -9.39
C LYS A 93 -22.02 -13.45 -10.89
N ASN A 94 -22.19 -12.40 -11.69
CA ASN A 94 -22.65 -12.52 -13.08
C ASN A 94 -21.60 -12.15 -14.12
N ILE A 95 -20.61 -11.33 -13.79
CA ILE A 95 -19.55 -10.96 -14.73
C ILE A 95 -18.35 -11.91 -14.53
N PRO A 96 -17.98 -12.71 -15.55
CA PRO A 96 -16.80 -13.56 -15.47
C PRO A 96 -15.56 -12.76 -15.06
N LEU A 97 -14.73 -13.36 -14.21
CA LEU A 97 -13.48 -12.79 -13.67
C LEU A 97 -13.64 -11.58 -12.73
N PHE A 98 -14.85 -11.02 -12.54
CA PHE A 98 -15.03 -9.87 -11.65
C PHE A 98 -14.72 -10.21 -10.18
N TRP A 99 -14.91 -11.47 -9.78
CA TRP A 99 -14.56 -11.99 -8.45
C TRP A 99 -13.07 -11.86 -8.09
N ILE A 100 -12.18 -11.67 -9.08
CA ILE A 100 -10.74 -11.43 -8.86
C ILE A 100 -10.51 -10.10 -8.12
N ILE A 101 -11.45 -9.15 -8.23
CA ILE A 101 -11.39 -7.86 -7.55
C ILE A 101 -11.83 -8.01 -6.08
N ARG A 102 -10.95 -8.65 -5.29
CA ARG A 102 -11.17 -8.90 -3.85
C ARG A 102 -11.07 -7.64 -2.98
N SER A 103 -10.40 -6.60 -3.49
CA SER A 103 -10.23 -5.32 -2.79
C SER A 103 -10.57 -4.16 -3.71
N PRO A 104 -11.88 -3.87 -3.90
CA PRO A 104 -12.35 -2.84 -4.84
C PRO A 104 -11.69 -1.48 -4.65
N TRP A 105 -11.52 -1.04 -3.41
CA TRP A 105 -10.86 0.23 -3.06
C TRP A 105 -9.49 0.39 -3.73
N PHE A 106 -8.60 -0.60 -3.59
CA PHE A 106 -7.23 -0.51 -4.13
C PHE A 106 -7.17 -0.55 -5.66
N LYS A 107 -8.18 -1.11 -6.34
CA LYS A 107 -8.20 -1.21 -7.81
C LYS A 107 -8.89 -0.02 -8.45
N PHE A 108 -10.11 0.26 -8.03
CA PHE A 108 -10.88 1.37 -8.59
C PHE A 108 -10.45 2.74 -8.04
N GLY A 109 -9.84 2.78 -6.84
CA GLY A 109 -9.26 4.00 -6.29
C GLY A 109 -8.18 4.62 -7.19
N LEU A 110 -7.42 3.81 -7.94
CA LEU A 110 -6.46 4.31 -8.93
C LEU A 110 -7.15 5.06 -10.08
N ILE A 111 -8.24 4.51 -10.60
CA ILE A 111 -9.03 5.14 -11.67
C ILE A 111 -9.72 6.41 -11.15
N THR A 112 -10.27 6.37 -9.92
CA THR A 112 -10.82 7.54 -9.22
C THR A 112 -9.77 8.64 -9.07
N THR A 113 -8.54 8.28 -8.69
CA THR A 113 -7.41 9.22 -8.53
C THR A 113 -7.07 9.90 -9.85
N LEU A 114 -6.99 9.14 -10.95
CA LEU A 114 -6.73 9.70 -12.29
C LEU A 114 -7.82 10.71 -12.69
N GLY A 115 -9.08 10.34 -12.47
CA GLY A 115 -10.22 11.20 -12.74
C GLY A 115 -10.23 12.48 -11.92
N PHE A 116 -9.94 12.35 -10.62
CA PHE A 116 -9.80 13.48 -9.71
C PHE A 116 -8.64 14.40 -10.12
N ALA A 117 -7.49 13.86 -10.52
CA ALA A 117 -6.35 14.67 -10.95
C ALA A 117 -6.71 15.59 -12.13
N VAL A 118 -7.37 15.06 -13.16
CA VAL A 118 -7.78 15.85 -14.33
C VAL A 118 -8.86 16.87 -13.98
N LEU A 119 -9.93 16.43 -13.32
CA LEU A 119 -11.07 17.30 -13.01
C LEU A 119 -10.70 18.37 -11.97
N SER A 120 -9.95 18.03 -10.92
CA SER A 120 -9.51 19.01 -9.92
C SER A 120 -8.55 20.05 -10.51
N GLY A 121 -7.68 19.69 -11.45
CA GLY A 121 -6.84 20.64 -12.19
C GLY A 121 -7.67 21.65 -12.99
N LEU A 122 -8.70 21.16 -13.70
CA LEU A 122 -9.67 22.03 -14.38
C LEU A 122 -10.50 22.86 -13.38
N GLY A 123 -10.80 22.31 -12.21
CA GLY A 123 -11.48 22.99 -11.11
C GLY A 123 -10.66 24.14 -10.53
N ALA A 124 -9.36 23.94 -10.35
CA ALA A 124 -8.44 24.97 -9.89
C ALA A 124 -8.36 26.15 -10.88
N MET A 125 -8.33 25.85 -12.18
CA MET A 125 -8.41 26.89 -13.23
C MET A 125 -9.73 27.67 -13.17
N ASN A 126 -10.86 26.97 -12.99
CA ASN A 126 -12.17 27.60 -12.85
C ASN A 126 -12.26 28.48 -11.59
N LEU A 127 -11.70 28.00 -10.47
CA LEU A 127 -11.64 28.72 -9.20
C LEU A 127 -10.80 30.00 -9.33
N ALA A 128 -9.62 29.91 -9.96
CA ALA A 128 -8.77 31.08 -10.21
C ALA A 128 -9.47 32.14 -11.08
N SER A 129 -10.17 31.69 -12.12
CA SER A 129 -10.96 32.56 -13.00
C SER A 129 -12.10 33.25 -12.25
N TRP A 130 -12.76 32.53 -11.32
CA TRP A 130 -13.84 33.06 -10.50
C TRP A 130 -13.32 34.09 -9.48
N LEU A 131 -12.21 33.80 -8.78
CA LEU A 131 -11.60 34.71 -7.80
C LEU A 131 -11.17 36.05 -8.42
N GLN A 132 -10.70 36.04 -9.66
CA GLN A 132 -10.32 37.28 -10.36
C GLN A 132 -11.50 38.23 -10.60
N ARG A 133 -12.72 37.71 -10.77
CA ARG A 133 -13.92 38.55 -10.99
C ARG A 133 -14.25 39.43 -9.79
N PHE A 134 -13.84 39.04 -8.59
CA PHE A 134 -14.01 39.87 -7.39
C PHE A 134 -12.94 40.95 -7.23
N ARG A 135 -11.80 40.81 -7.92
CA ARG A 135 -10.63 41.67 -7.72
C ARG A 135 -10.59 42.88 -8.65
N HIS A 136 -11.27 42.82 -9.81
CA HIS A 136 -11.31 43.92 -10.77
C HIS A 136 -12.69 44.08 -11.43
N GLN A 137 -13.16 45.33 -11.54
CA GLN A 137 -14.31 45.72 -12.36
C GLN A 137 -13.98 45.78 -13.87
N SER A 138 -12.70 45.69 -14.23
CA SER A 138 -12.20 45.67 -15.61
C SER A 138 -11.64 44.28 -15.95
N PRO A 139 -11.72 43.81 -17.22
CA PRO A 139 -11.21 42.50 -17.61
C PRO A 139 -9.70 42.43 -17.32
N PRO A 140 -9.22 41.47 -16.52
CA PRO A 140 -7.80 41.34 -16.21
C PRO A 140 -7.01 41.04 -17.48
N GLY A 141 -5.84 41.65 -17.62
CA GLY A 141 -4.90 41.28 -18.69
C GLY A 141 -4.50 39.80 -18.59
N LEU A 142 -4.13 39.19 -19.72
CA LEU A 142 -3.73 37.78 -19.83
C LEU A 142 -2.67 37.36 -18.78
N TRP A 143 -1.79 38.29 -18.39
CA TRP A 143 -0.73 38.03 -17.42
C TRP A 143 -1.24 37.89 -15.98
N ALA A 144 -2.11 38.80 -15.54
CA ALA A 144 -2.80 38.70 -14.25
C ALA A 144 -3.63 37.41 -14.17
N HIS A 145 -4.23 37.01 -15.31
CA HIS A 145 -4.97 35.75 -15.39
C HIS A 145 -4.10 34.54 -15.05
N ARG A 146 -2.95 34.43 -15.71
CA ARG A 146 -1.97 33.34 -15.51
C ARG A 146 -1.41 33.30 -14.09
N GLN A 147 -1.14 34.47 -13.50
CA GLN A 147 -0.63 34.55 -12.13
C GLN A 147 -1.61 33.99 -11.09
N SER A 148 -2.92 34.30 -11.20
CA SER A 148 -3.85 33.73 -10.21
C SER A 148 -4.09 32.24 -10.43
N ILE A 149 -4.02 31.74 -11.67
CA ILE A 149 -4.02 30.28 -11.90
C ILE A 149 -2.82 29.64 -11.21
N ALA A 150 -1.62 30.18 -11.40
CA ALA A 150 -0.41 29.67 -10.76
C ALA A 150 -0.52 29.71 -9.23
N LEU A 151 -1.01 30.83 -8.67
CA LEU A 151 -1.20 30.98 -7.23
C LEU A 151 -2.20 29.96 -6.66
N VAL A 152 -3.38 29.81 -7.29
CA VAL A 152 -4.37 28.81 -6.86
C VAL A 152 -3.81 27.40 -6.97
N ALA A 153 -3.08 27.09 -8.04
CA ALA A 153 -2.43 25.79 -8.20
C ALA A 153 -1.40 25.52 -7.09
N ILE A 154 -0.54 26.50 -6.79
CA ILE A 154 0.45 26.39 -5.70
C ILE A 154 -0.24 26.17 -4.36
N ILE A 155 -1.30 26.93 -4.06
CA ILE A 155 -2.07 26.78 -2.82
C ILE A 155 -2.69 25.39 -2.74
N VAL A 156 -3.35 24.92 -3.81
CA VAL A 156 -4.00 23.61 -3.85
C VAL A 156 -2.97 22.48 -3.67
N VAL A 157 -1.83 22.56 -4.35
CA VAL A 157 -0.74 21.58 -4.22
C VAL A 157 -0.19 21.60 -2.80
N THR A 158 0.07 22.78 -2.24
CA THR A 158 0.58 22.93 -0.87
C THR A 158 -0.38 22.32 0.14
N ILE A 159 -1.68 22.60 0.04
CA ILE A 159 -2.67 22.02 0.93
C ILE A 159 -2.74 20.50 0.77
N ASN A 160 -2.65 19.96 -0.45
CA ASN A 160 -2.61 18.51 -0.65
C ASN A 160 -1.33 17.87 -0.08
N LEU A 161 -0.17 18.55 -0.15
CA LEU A 161 1.08 18.07 0.47
C LEU A 161 1.01 18.10 1.99
N VAL A 162 0.36 19.12 2.58
CA VAL A 162 0.07 19.18 4.02
C VAL A 162 -0.96 18.11 4.42
N TYR A 163 -2.00 17.91 3.61
CA TYR A 163 -2.96 16.82 3.85
C TYR A 163 -2.29 15.45 3.75
N ALA A 164 -1.29 15.29 2.88
CA ALA A 164 -0.48 14.07 2.76
C ALA A 164 0.75 14.10 3.68
N PHE A 165 0.68 14.77 4.85
CA PHE A 165 1.84 14.93 5.74
C PHE A 165 2.56 13.62 6.10
N PRO A 166 1.92 12.44 6.25
CA PRO A 166 2.66 11.22 6.57
C PRO A 166 3.61 10.81 5.45
N VAL A 167 3.26 11.12 4.20
CA VAL A 167 4.13 10.88 3.04
C VAL A 167 5.23 11.95 3.00
N THR A 168 4.87 13.22 3.16
CA THR A 168 5.84 14.33 3.01
C THR A 168 6.82 14.46 4.18
N THR A 169 6.49 13.93 5.36
CA THR A 169 7.35 13.91 6.55
C THR A 169 7.98 12.55 6.83
N GLY A 170 7.67 11.53 6.02
CA GLY A 170 8.17 10.16 6.22
C GLY A 170 7.47 9.35 7.32
N GLN A 171 6.48 9.91 8.02
CA GLN A 171 5.71 9.21 9.06
C GLN A 171 4.85 8.04 8.53
N MET A 172 4.76 7.86 7.21
CA MET A 172 4.17 6.65 6.61
C MET A 172 4.93 5.38 7.01
N PHE A 173 6.20 5.50 7.40
CA PHE A 173 7.04 4.44 7.96
C PHE A 173 7.29 4.73 9.44
N PRO A 174 6.48 4.18 10.36
CA PRO A 174 6.62 4.43 11.78
C PRO A 174 7.99 3.97 12.29
N SER A 175 8.59 4.81 13.12
CA SER A 175 9.87 4.53 13.77
C SER A 175 9.70 3.56 14.95
N PRO A 176 10.78 2.93 15.43
CA PRO A 176 10.73 2.06 16.61
C PRO A 176 10.14 2.73 17.84
N GLU A 177 10.35 4.04 18.03
CA GLU A 177 9.86 4.78 19.20
C GLU A 177 8.33 4.99 19.15
N THR A 178 7.76 5.02 17.94
CA THR A 178 6.31 5.21 17.73
C THR A 178 5.51 3.91 17.84
N ARG A 179 6.19 2.77 17.89
CA ARG A 179 5.62 1.43 17.80
C ARG A 179 5.93 0.64 19.06
N LYS A 180 4.90 0.12 19.73
CA LYS A 180 5.08 -0.68 20.96
C LYS A 180 4.83 -2.17 20.72
N HIS A 181 3.86 -2.48 19.88
CA HIS A 181 3.40 -3.87 19.67
C HIS A 181 3.61 -4.36 18.24
N LEU A 182 3.54 -3.49 17.23
CA LEU A 182 3.88 -3.87 15.85
C LEU A 182 5.34 -3.53 15.56
N PRO A 183 5.99 -4.24 14.63
CA PRO A 183 7.33 -3.88 14.19
C PRO A 183 7.35 -2.49 13.55
N SER A 184 8.50 -1.81 13.67
CA SER A 184 8.75 -0.58 12.93
C SER A 184 8.82 -0.88 11.42
N ASN A 185 8.34 0.05 10.61
CA ASN A 185 8.52 -0.05 9.15
C ASN A 185 9.79 0.66 8.68
N GLN A 186 10.63 1.10 9.61
CA GLN A 186 11.96 1.61 9.35
C GLN A 186 12.94 0.47 9.60
N MET A 187 13.59 0.02 8.53
CA MET A 187 14.58 -1.05 8.59
C MET A 187 15.98 -0.45 8.47
N ARG A 188 16.90 -0.92 9.30
CA ARG A 188 18.34 -0.73 9.09
C ARG A 188 19.00 -2.08 8.89
N ILE A 189 19.50 -2.37 7.69
CA ILE A 189 20.23 -3.61 7.41
C ILE A 189 21.52 -3.59 8.24
N PRO A 190 21.68 -4.51 9.22
CA PRO A 190 22.94 -4.65 9.96
C PRO A 190 24.07 -5.15 9.06
N GLY A 191 25.31 -4.74 9.34
CA GLY A 191 26.49 -5.15 8.57
C GLY A 191 26.66 -6.67 8.48
N TYR A 192 26.36 -7.41 9.55
CA TYR A 192 26.50 -8.86 9.59
C TYR A 192 25.65 -9.58 8.53
N ILE A 193 24.54 -8.97 8.08
CA ILE A 193 23.69 -9.58 7.05
C ILE A 193 24.35 -9.47 5.68
N SER A 194 24.96 -8.31 5.37
CA SER A 194 25.75 -8.13 4.15
C SER A 194 26.99 -9.03 4.14
N ASP A 195 27.64 -9.17 5.31
CA ASP A 195 28.79 -10.06 5.48
C ASP A 195 28.39 -11.53 5.26
N ALA A 196 27.28 -11.97 5.86
CA ALA A 196 26.74 -13.31 5.66
C ALA A 196 26.37 -13.57 4.20
N SER A 197 25.71 -12.62 3.54
CA SER A 197 25.36 -12.71 2.11
C SER A 197 26.61 -12.90 1.24
N THR A 198 27.64 -12.08 1.48
CA THR A 198 28.93 -12.17 0.76
C THR A 198 29.61 -13.50 1.03
N TRP A 199 29.63 -13.95 2.28
CA TRP A 199 30.21 -15.22 2.67
C TRP A 199 29.51 -16.40 1.99
N PHE A 200 28.18 -16.44 2.00
CA PHE A 200 27.43 -17.51 1.33
C PHE A 200 27.65 -17.48 -0.19
N ALA A 201 27.71 -16.31 -0.82
CA ALA A 201 27.99 -16.20 -2.25
C ALA A 201 29.37 -16.78 -2.63
N GLN A 202 30.36 -16.68 -1.74
CA GLN A 202 31.71 -17.22 -1.96
C GLN A 202 31.81 -18.72 -1.65
N ASN A 203 31.10 -19.20 -0.63
CA ASN A 203 31.26 -20.55 -0.08
C ASN A 203 30.18 -21.55 -0.54
N VAL A 204 29.11 -21.08 -1.21
CA VAL A 204 27.99 -21.92 -1.68
C VAL A 204 27.84 -21.76 -3.19
N GLN A 205 28.64 -22.50 -3.96
CA GLN A 205 28.65 -22.44 -5.43
C GLN A 205 27.45 -23.19 -6.04
N ASP A 206 27.25 -24.45 -5.64
CA ASP A 206 26.24 -25.36 -6.20
C ASP A 206 25.28 -25.90 -5.14
N GLY A 207 25.04 -25.13 -4.08
CA GLY A 207 24.28 -25.56 -2.91
C GLY A 207 23.19 -24.60 -2.50
N ARG A 208 22.56 -24.92 -1.37
CA ARG A 208 21.54 -24.09 -0.74
C ARG A 208 21.87 -23.87 0.73
N VAL A 209 21.30 -22.82 1.30
CA VAL A 209 21.37 -22.53 2.73
C VAL A 209 19.98 -22.70 3.32
N ALA A 210 19.82 -23.47 4.38
CA ALA A 210 18.54 -23.53 5.10
C ALA A 210 18.52 -22.47 6.21
N ALA A 211 17.51 -21.60 6.20
CA ALA A 211 17.36 -20.52 7.17
C ALA A 211 16.52 -20.99 8.37
N LEU A 212 17.01 -20.74 9.58
CA LEU A 212 16.36 -21.01 10.85
C LEU A 212 16.08 -19.66 11.54
N PRO A 213 14.99 -19.51 12.32
CA PRO A 213 14.13 -20.57 12.83
C PRO A 213 13.00 -21.02 11.91
N GLU A 214 12.22 -22.02 12.35
CA GLU A 214 10.98 -22.41 11.69
C GLU A 214 9.90 -21.32 11.86
N THR A 215 9.89 -20.32 10.98
CA THR A 215 8.84 -19.28 10.95
C THR A 215 8.34 -19.06 9.52
N THR A 216 7.18 -18.42 9.41
CA THR A 216 6.64 -17.94 8.11
C THR A 216 6.57 -16.42 8.03
N VAL A 217 6.99 -15.76 9.11
CA VAL A 217 7.02 -14.31 9.27
C VAL A 217 8.37 -13.98 9.92
N TRP A 218 9.25 -13.34 9.15
CA TRP A 218 10.53 -12.83 9.64
C TRP A 218 10.31 -11.42 10.13
N VAL A 219 10.22 -11.28 11.44
CA VAL A 219 10.24 -9.98 12.13
C VAL A 219 11.52 -9.92 12.93
N ASP A 220 12.40 -8.97 12.59
CA ASP A 220 13.63 -8.76 13.33
C ASP A 220 13.60 -7.47 14.16
N GLU A 221 14.54 -7.34 15.10
CA GLU A 221 14.66 -6.14 15.94
C GLU A 221 15.17 -4.92 15.16
N ASN A 222 15.70 -5.12 13.96
CA ASN A 222 16.22 -4.06 13.10
C ASN A 222 15.14 -3.47 12.17
N GLY A 223 13.88 -3.89 12.33
CA GLY A 223 12.73 -3.39 11.59
C GLY A 223 12.44 -4.12 10.27
N PHE A 224 13.09 -5.24 10.00
CA PHE A 224 12.72 -6.11 8.89
C PHE A 224 11.41 -6.83 9.20
N VAL A 225 10.48 -6.79 8.24
CA VAL A 225 9.23 -7.55 8.29
C VAL A 225 9.01 -8.17 6.92
N GLY A 226 9.11 -9.48 6.83
CA GLY A 226 9.00 -10.21 5.57
C GLY A 226 8.36 -11.57 5.73
N SER A 227 7.88 -12.13 4.61
CA SER A 227 7.43 -13.53 4.53
C SER A 227 8.56 -14.50 4.19
N ALA A 228 9.81 -14.02 4.19
CA ALA A 228 11.00 -14.75 3.85
C ALA A 228 12.20 -14.15 4.60
N PRO A 229 13.28 -14.93 4.83
CA PRO A 229 14.54 -14.43 5.37
C PRO A 229 15.04 -13.22 4.58
N VAL A 230 15.61 -12.23 5.26
CA VAL A 230 16.19 -11.03 4.61
C VAL A 230 17.25 -11.39 3.57
N LEU A 231 17.99 -12.48 3.77
CA LEU A 231 18.98 -12.98 2.81
C LEU A 231 18.38 -13.32 1.44
N THR A 232 17.08 -13.63 1.33
CA THR A 232 16.44 -13.87 0.02
C THR A 232 16.29 -12.59 -0.81
N GLN A 233 16.38 -11.41 -0.19
CA GLN A 233 16.22 -10.12 -0.85
C GLN A 233 17.54 -9.50 -1.27
N ILE A 234 18.63 -9.81 -0.56
CA ILE A 234 19.94 -9.17 -0.72
C ILE A 234 21.06 -10.12 -1.13
N GLY A 235 20.84 -11.43 -1.02
CA GLY A 235 21.80 -12.46 -1.38
C GLY A 235 21.48 -13.09 -2.73
N THR A 236 22.51 -13.72 -3.29
CA THR A 236 22.40 -14.50 -4.54
C THR A 236 22.34 -16.00 -4.27
N THR A 237 22.68 -16.44 -3.05
CA THR A 237 22.65 -17.85 -2.67
C THR A 237 21.21 -18.34 -2.49
N PRO A 238 20.83 -19.48 -3.07
CA PRO A 238 19.50 -20.05 -2.87
C PRO A 238 19.25 -20.40 -1.40
N ILE A 239 18.16 -19.87 -0.84
CA ILE A 239 17.76 -20.10 0.55
C ILE A 239 16.54 -21.03 0.59
N ILE A 240 16.59 -22.04 1.47
CA ILE A 240 15.45 -22.87 1.85
C ILE A 240 14.93 -22.35 3.18
N TYR A 241 13.62 -22.17 3.28
CA TYR A 241 12.95 -21.72 4.50
C TYR A 241 11.52 -22.23 4.51
N PRO A 242 10.86 -22.33 5.69
CA PRO A 242 9.47 -22.71 5.75
C PRO A 242 8.64 -21.62 5.09
N PHE A 243 7.75 -22.02 4.20
CA PHE A 243 6.85 -21.11 3.53
C PHE A 243 5.46 -21.69 3.56
N ASN A 244 4.52 -20.97 4.20
CA ASN A 244 3.12 -21.35 4.15
C ASN A 244 2.65 -21.24 2.70
N THR A 245 2.14 -22.33 2.13
CA THR A 245 1.44 -22.30 0.84
C THR A 245 0.12 -21.53 1.03
N VAL A 246 0.19 -20.21 1.00
CA VAL A 246 -1.00 -19.38 0.92
C VAL A 246 -1.57 -19.55 -0.49
N HIS A 247 -2.89 -19.72 -0.59
CA HIS A 247 -3.58 -19.78 -1.89
C HIS A 247 -3.15 -18.61 -2.79
N GLY A 248 -2.50 -18.92 -3.92
CA GLY A 248 -1.93 -17.94 -4.85
C GLY A 248 -0.41 -17.82 -4.82
N SER A 249 0.30 -18.55 -3.95
CA SER A 249 1.75 -18.67 -4.02
C SER A 249 2.17 -19.46 -5.27
N LEU A 250 3.23 -18.98 -5.94
CA LEU A 250 3.87 -19.67 -7.07
C LEU A 250 4.75 -20.85 -6.61
N VAL A 251 4.89 -21.07 -5.30
CA VAL A 251 5.64 -22.20 -4.74
C VAL A 251 4.79 -23.47 -4.83
N SER A 252 5.31 -24.49 -5.53
CA SER A 252 4.67 -25.81 -5.62
C SER A 252 4.40 -26.39 -4.23
N ALA A 253 3.19 -26.92 -4.02
CA ALA A 253 2.79 -27.57 -2.76
C ALA A 253 3.73 -28.71 -2.35
N THR A 254 4.38 -29.37 -3.31
CA THR A 254 5.35 -30.43 -3.06
C THR A 254 6.62 -29.92 -2.37
N ASN A 255 7.08 -28.72 -2.71
CA ASN A 255 8.26 -28.12 -2.08
C ASN A 255 7.97 -27.72 -0.63
N ALA A 256 6.76 -27.22 -0.35
CA ALA A 256 6.35 -26.88 1.01
C ALA A 256 6.33 -28.10 1.93
N ARG A 257 5.76 -29.23 1.49
CA ARG A 257 5.74 -30.45 2.29
C ARG A 257 7.14 -31.00 2.58
N LEU A 258 8.07 -30.91 1.62
CA LEU A 258 9.45 -31.33 1.84
C LEU A 258 10.16 -30.41 2.84
N ASN A 259 9.94 -29.09 2.76
CA ASN A 259 10.42 -28.14 3.75
C ASN A 259 9.83 -28.49 5.13
N ASP A 260 8.52 -28.71 5.25
CA ASP A 260 7.88 -29.05 6.53
C ASP A 260 8.52 -30.30 7.17
N ILE A 261 8.75 -31.36 6.38
CA ILE A 261 9.42 -32.59 6.86
C ILE A 261 10.85 -32.31 7.32
N ALA A 262 11.60 -31.47 6.59
CA ALA A 262 12.97 -31.11 6.94
C ALA A 262 13.02 -30.34 8.27
N TYR A 263 12.15 -29.35 8.46
CA TYR A 263 12.10 -28.55 9.68
C TYR A 263 11.54 -29.33 10.87
N GLU A 264 10.55 -30.21 10.64
CA GLU A 264 10.06 -31.14 11.65
C GLU A 264 11.19 -32.06 12.15
N ALA A 265 12.01 -32.60 11.24
CA ALA A 265 13.15 -33.42 11.59
C ALA A 265 14.22 -32.63 12.38
N ILE A 266 14.47 -31.37 12.02
CA ILE A 266 15.42 -30.49 12.73
C ILE A 266 14.94 -30.18 14.16
N TYR A 267 13.69 -29.74 14.33
CA TYR A 267 13.21 -29.20 15.60
C TYR A 267 12.60 -30.23 16.53
N ARG A 268 11.90 -31.24 15.99
CA ARG A 268 11.08 -32.15 16.80
C ARG A 268 11.75 -33.49 17.04
N THR A 269 12.97 -33.68 16.54
CA THR A 269 13.76 -34.93 16.67
C THR A 269 13.01 -36.18 16.22
N THR A 270 11.97 -36.02 15.39
CA THR A 270 11.09 -37.11 14.94
C THR A 270 11.83 -38.12 14.09
N THR A 271 12.97 -37.74 13.51
CA THR A 271 13.87 -38.65 12.79
C THR A 271 15.34 -38.34 13.13
N ARG A 272 16.19 -39.37 13.18
CA ARG A 272 17.65 -39.22 13.29
C ARG A 272 18.32 -38.75 11.97
N ARG A 273 17.54 -38.46 10.92
CA ARG A 273 18.03 -38.31 9.53
C ARG A 273 17.74 -36.92 8.94
N ALA A 274 17.63 -35.89 9.80
CA ALA A 274 17.50 -34.51 9.33
C ALA A 274 18.64 -34.13 8.36
N ASP A 275 19.85 -34.60 8.62
CA ASP A 275 21.02 -34.40 7.75
C ASP A 275 20.83 -35.01 6.35
N GLU A 276 20.20 -36.17 6.24
CA GLU A 276 19.95 -36.81 4.95
C GLU A 276 18.87 -36.09 4.15
N ILE A 277 17.80 -35.64 4.80
CA ILE A 277 16.76 -34.85 4.15
C ILE A 277 17.38 -33.55 3.62
N LEU A 278 18.20 -32.87 4.43
CA LEU A 278 18.91 -31.66 4.02
C LEU A 278 19.90 -31.93 2.88
N LYS A 279 20.63 -33.06 2.89
CA LYS A 279 21.49 -33.49 1.77
C LYS A 279 20.69 -33.72 0.48
N LEU A 280 19.53 -34.36 0.56
CA LEU A 280 18.63 -34.55 -0.60
C LEU A 280 18.11 -33.21 -1.15
N MET A 281 17.96 -32.22 -0.29
CA MET A 281 17.60 -30.84 -0.67
C MET A 281 18.80 -30.01 -1.12
N ASN A 282 20.00 -30.59 -1.17
CA ASN A 282 21.26 -29.95 -1.50
C ASN A 282 21.59 -28.75 -0.59
N VAL A 283 21.24 -28.85 0.69
CA VAL A 283 21.60 -27.86 1.72
C VAL A 283 23.02 -28.12 2.19
N GLN A 284 23.87 -27.10 2.10
CA GLN A 284 25.27 -27.16 2.53
C GLN A 284 25.49 -26.48 3.88
N TYR A 285 24.70 -25.45 4.19
CA TYR A 285 24.83 -24.69 5.42
C TYR A 285 23.47 -24.40 6.06
N LEU A 286 23.48 -24.24 7.38
CA LEU A 286 22.36 -23.75 8.17
C LEU A 286 22.66 -22.30 8.57
N ASN A 287 21.75 -21.38 8.27
CA ASN A 287 21.80 -20.00 8.74
C ASN A 287 20.83 -19.84 9.91
N HIS A 288 21.34 -19.68 11.13
CA HIS A 288 20.50 -19.50 12.31
C HIS A 288 20.38 -18.01 12.68
N GLU A 289 19.20 -17.44 12.41
CA GLU A 289 18.88 -16.04 12.69
C GLU A 289 18.30 -15.91 14.11
N THR A 290 19.13 -15.49 15.07
CA THR A 290 18.73 -15.41 16.49
C THR A 290 17.90 -14.18 16.84
N GLY A 291 17.78 -13.20 15.93
CA GLY A 291 17.07 -11.94 16.14
C GLY A 291 15.61 -11.95 15.69
N ILE A 292 15.07 -13.11 15.30
CA ILE A 292 13.71 -13.25 14.78
C ILE A 292 12.71 -13.45 15.93
N LYS A 293 11.63 -12.67 15.92
CA LYS A 293 10.54 -12.67 16.92
C LYS A 293 9.27 -13.36 16.42
#